data_AF-A0A2I2GN25-F1
#
_entry.id   AF-A0A2I2GN25-F1
#
_cell.length_a   1.000
_cell.length_b   1.000
_cell.length_c   1.000
_cell.angle_alpha   90.00
_cell.angle_beta   90.00
_cell.angle_gamma   90.00
#
_symmetry.space_group_name_H-M   'P 1'
#
loop_
_entity.id
_entity.type
_entity.pdbx_description
1 polymer ?
#
loop_
_entity_poly.entity_id
_entity_poly.type
_entity_poly.pdbx_seq_one_letter_code
_entity_poly.pdbx_strand_id
1 'polypeptide(L)'
;MRSSLLHVTPHPFSILPSHSSLDDTSSPRPPLREFLCSVLADATQFLGSIPDTFQSNREQCPSPPASAPVQVSSRIIRDSRPDSIPEKEFWYCRNSIHTDASVDGSASWKEFQEGLKTNHAENEMAYTPSVTAVDRVLEWPSEREIEGGWRDVDMQGMSPCLLSIWN
;
A
#
# COMPACT_ATOMS: atom_id res chain seq x y z
N MET A 1 -18.92 8.32 -15.91
CA MET A 1 -17.53 8.19 -15.43
C MET A 1 -17.60 7.79 -13.96
N ARG A 2 -16.85 6.76 -13.54
CA ARG A 2 -16.70 6.42 -12.11
C ARG A 2 -16.04 7.61 -11.42
N SER A 3 -16.59 8.05 -10.31
CA SER A 3 -16.18 9.29 -9.65
C SER A 3 -15.84 9.11 -8.17
N SER A 4 -15.66 7.86 -7.77
CA SER A 4 -14.94 7.46 -6.58
C SER A 4 -13.62 6.82 -7.00
N LEU A 5 -12.54 7.12 -6.29
CA LEU A 5 -11.22 6.55 -6.58
C LEU A 5 -10.96 5.24 -5.85
N LEU A 6 -11.46 5.07 -4.61
CA LEU A 6 -11.25 3.84 -3.83
C LEU A 6 -12.58 3.29 -3.33
N HIS A 7 -12.85 2.05 -3.74
CA HIS A 7 -13.91 1.22 -3.17
C HIS A 7 -13.30 -0.06 -2.65
N VAL A 8 -13.40 -0.29 -1.34
CA VAL A 8 -12.96 -1.54 -0.75
C VAL A 8 -14.06 -2.57 -0.97
N THR A 9 -13.79 -3.55 -1.82
CA THR A 9 -14.63 -4.74 -1.96
C THR A 9 -14.00 -5.89 -1.20
N PRO A 10 -14.70 -6.50 -0.23
CA PRO A 10 -14.17 -7.67 0.45
C PRO A 10 -14.03 -8.81 -0.55
N HIS A 11 -12.84 -9.40 -0.62
CA HIS A 11 -12.60 -10.58 -1.44
C HIS A 11 -12.65 -11.84 -0.57
N PRO A 12 -13.13 -12.97 -1.11
CA PRO A 12 -13.08 -14.24 -0.40
C PRO A 12 -11.62 -14.68 -0.21
N PHE A 13 -11.35 -15.39 0.87
CA PHE A 13 -10.01 -15.91 1.18
C PHE A 13 -9.48 -16.88 0.10
N SER A 14 -10.37 -17.45 -0.72
CA SER A 14 -10.02 -18.27 -1.89
C SER A 14 -9.38 -17.50 -3.04
N ILE A 15 -9.39 -16.16 -3.02
CA ILE A 15 -8.70 -15.34 -4.02
C ILE A 15 -7.18 -15.45 -3.91
N LEU A 16 -6.67 -15.78 -2.71
CA LEU A 16 -5.24 -15.92 -2.49
C LEU A 16 -4.70 -17.11 -3.30
N PRO A 17 -3.49 -16.97 -3.88
CA PRO A 17 -2.89 -18.01 -4.71
C PRO A 17 -2.63 -19.30 -3.92
N SER A 18 -2.48 -20.41 -4.65
CA SER A 18 -2.20 -21.71 -4.05
C SER A 18 -0.95 -21.68 -3.16
N HIS A 19 -1.02 -22.35 -2.01
CA HIS A 19 0.04 -22.42 -1.02
C HIS A 19 -0.12 -23.70 -0.21
N SER A 20 0.98 -24.38 0.16
CA SER A 20 0.93 -25.68 0.85
C SER A 20 0.14 -25.65 2.17
N SER A 21 0.18 -24.52 2.87
CA SER A 21 -0.58 -24.30 4.12
C SER A 21 -2.06 -23.94 3.90
N LEU A 22 -2.50 -23.70 2.65
CA LEU A 22 -3.85 -23.27 2.27
C LEU A 22 -4.56 -24.25 1.32
N ASP A 23 -3.95 -25.40 1.04
CA ASP A 23 -4.44 -26.42 0.13
C ASP A 23 -5.68 -27.14 0.73
N ASP A 24 -6.81 -26.44 0.71
CA ASP A 24 -8.14 -27.01 0.91
C ASP A 24 -8.71 -27.44 -0.45
N THR A 25 -9.17 -28.69 -0.55
CA THR A 25 -9.74 -29.28 -1.78
C THR A 25 -11.06 -28.64 -2.23
N SER A 26 -11.58 -27.63 -1.53
CA SER A 26 -12.95 -27.13 -1.72
C SER A 26 -13.07 -25.99 -2.73
N SER A 27 -11.98 -25.33 -3.16
CA SER A 27 -12.07 -24.21 -4.10
C SER A 27 -10.80 -24.03 -4.94
N PRO A 28 -10.92 -23.83 -6.26
CA PRO A 28 -9.76 -23.57 -7.11
C PRO A 28 -9.14 -22.22 -6.75
N ARG A 29 -7.83 -22.23 -6.46
CA ARG A 29 -7.01 -21.04 -6.21
C ARG A 29 -6.18 -20.69 -7.45
N PRO A 30 -5.92 -19.40 -7.73
CA PRO A 30 -5.13 -19.01 -8.88
C PRO A 30 -3.64 -19.36 -8.72
N PRO A 31 -2.90 -19.58 -9.82
CA PRO A 31 -1.44 -19.60 -9.79
C PRO A 31 -0.88 -18.27 -9.29
N LEU A 32 0.22 -18.32 -8.52
CA LEU A 32 0.87 -17.13 -7.95
C LEU A 32 1.17 -16.06 -9.01
N ARG A 33 1.78 -16.46 -10.12
CA ARG A 33 2.18 -15.53 -11.17
C ARG A 33 1.00 -14.80 -11.79
N GLU A 34 -0.10 -15.51 -12.09
CA GLU A 34 -1.31 -14.91 -12.65
C GLU A 34 -1.96 -13.93 -11.66
N PHE A 35 -2.01 -14.31 -10.38
CA PHE A 35 -2.50 -13.44 -9.32
C PHE A 35 -1.65 -12.15 -9.21
N LEU A 36 -0.32 -12.26 -9.18
CA LEU A 36 0.57 -11.12 -9.10
C LEU A 36 0.46 -10.21 -10.33
N CYS A 37 0.41 -10.78 -11.55
CA CYS A 37 0.16 -10.01 -12.77
C CYS A 37 -1.15 -9.21 -12.65
N SER A 38 -2.24 -9.83 -12.21
CA SER A 38 -3.54 -9.17 -12.05
C SER A 38 -3.48 -8.03 -11.04
N VAL A 39 -2.95 -8.27 -9.84
CA VAL A 39 -2.91 -7.27 -8.77
C VAL A 39 -1.99 -6.10 -9.13
N LEU A 40 -0.84 -6.36 -9.75
CA LEU A 40 0.08 -5.31 -10.19
C LEU A 40 -0.48 -4.50 -11.36
N ALA A 41 -1.17 -5.15 -12.31
CA ALA A 41 -1.86 -4.47 -13.39
C ALA A 41 -2.97 -3.57 -12.86
N ASP A 42 -3.80 -4.07 -11.94
CA ASP A 42 -4.85 -3.30 -11.27
C ASP A 42 -4.27 -2.11 -10.49
N ALA A 43 -3.16 -2.31 -9.78
CA ALA A 43 -2.46 -1.25 -9.06
C ALA A 43 -1.92 -0.16 -10.02
N THR A 44 -1.28 -0.55 -11.13
CA THR A 44 -0.80 0.39 -12.14
C THR A 44 -1.95 1.15 -12.79
N GLN A 45 -3.05 0.47 -13.11
CA GLN A 45 -4.25 1.11 -13.67
C GLN A 45 -4.86 2.10 -12.67
N PHE A 46 -4.94 1.71 -11.39
CA PHE A 46 -5.44 2.59 -10.33
C PHE A 46 -4.56 3.83 -10.19
N LEU A 47 -3.23 3.68 -10.10
CA LEU A 47 -2.29 4.81 -10.02
C LEU A 47 -2.43 5.76 -11.22
N GLY A 48 -2.59 5.21 -12.43
CA GLY A 48 -2.84 6.01 -13.63
C GLY A 48 -4.22 6.69 -13.68
N SER A 49 -5.17 6.25 -12.85
CA SER A 49 -6.51 6.85 -12.74
C SER A 49 -6.58 8.01 -11.74
N ILE A 50 -5.57 8.15 -10.86
CA ILE A 50 -5.50 9.25 -9.89
C ILE A 50 -5.30 10.57 -10.66
N PRO A 51 -6.22 11.53 -10.55
CA PRO A 51 -6.11 12.77 -11.31
C PRO A 51 -4.93 13.63 -10.85
N ASP A 52 -4.30 14.33 -11.77
CA ASP A 52 -3.24 15.31 -11.50
C ASP A 52 -3.77 16.68 -11.04
N THR A 53 -5.08 16.90 -11.13
CA THR A 53 -5.78 18.14 -10.80
C THR A 53 -5.93 18.44 -9.30
N PHE A 54 -5.06 17.89 -8.45
CA PHE A 54 -5.06 18.21 -7.02
C PHE A 54 -4.61 19.66 -6.82
N GLN A 55 -5.36 20.40 -6.01
CA GLN A 55 -5.03 21.78 -5.71
C GLN A 55 -3.95 21.81 -4.64
N SER A 56 -2.77 22.28 -5.01
CA SER A 56 -1.69 22.48 -4.03
C SER A 56 -2.08 23.56 -3.03
N ASN A 57 -1.94 23.27 -1.75
CA ASN A 57 -1.74 24.33 -0.78
C ASN A 57 -0.40 25.01 -1.12
N ARG A 58 -0.37 26.36 -1.13
CA ARG A 58 0.80 27.13 -1.58
C ARG A 58 1.94 27.08 -0.56
N GLU A 59 1.67 26.63 0.66
CA GLU A 59 2.64 26.61 1.74
C GLU A 59 3.24 25.21 1.89
N GLN A 60 4.57 25.14 1.77
CA GLN A 60 5.37 23.99 2.13
C GLN A 60 5.55 23.99 3.66
N CYS A 61 5.09 22.93 4.32
CA CYS A 61 5.14 22.83 5.77
C CYS A 61 6.41 22.08 6.22
N PRO A 62 7.14 22.58 7.25
CA PRO A 62 8.19 21.80 7.90
C PRO A 62 7.63 20.48 8.45
N SER A 63 8.43 19.41 8.41
CA SER A 63 8.03 18.09 8.93
C SER A 63 9.09 17.42 9.81
N PRO A 64 9.50 18.02 10.94
CA PRO A 64 10.49 17.41 11.82
C PRO A 64 10.08 15.99 12.25
N PRO A 65 11.01 15.01 12.30
CA PRO A 65 12.47 15.18 12.18
C PRO A 65 12.99 15.26 10.74
N ALA A 66 12.14 15.08 9.72
CA ALA A 66 12.58 15.15 8.33
C ALA A 66 12.97 16.59 7.94
N SER A 67 14.08 16.71 7.19
CA SER A 67 14.54 17.99 6.64
C SER A 67 13.72 18.42 5.43
N ALA A 68 13.12 17.47 4.72
CA ALA A 68 12.30 17.75 3.55
C ALA A 68 10.98 18.44 3.94
N PRO A 69 10.62 19.56 3.30
CA PRO A 69 9.30 20.14 3.49
C PRO A 69 8.23 19.25 2.84
N VAL A 70 7.01 19.33 3.38
CA VAL A 70 5.84 18.63 2.84
C VAL A 70 4.95 19.62 2.12
N GLN A 71 4.64 19.30 0.87
CA GLN A 71 3.58 19.94 0.10
C GLN A 71 2.30 19.12 0.27
N VAL A 72 1.23 19.76 0.73
CA VAL A 72 -0.09 19.15 0.84
C VAL A 72 -0.96 19.65 -0.29
N SER A 73 -1.58 18.75 -1.04
CA SER A 73 -2.58 19.09 -2.04
C SER A 73 -3.90 18.39 -1.72
N SER A 74 -5.02 18.96 -2.16
CA SER A 74 -6.34 18.41 -1.88
C SER A 74 -7.27 18.46 -3.07
N ARG A 75 -8.29 17.60 -3.06
CA ARG A 75 -9.33 17.54 -4.08
C ARG A 75 -10.62 17.00 -3.50
N ILE A 76 -11.74 17.57 -3.93
CA ILE A 76 -13.07 17.02 -3.67
C ILE A 76 -13.52 16.31 -4.93
N ILE A 77 -13.77 15.01 -4.84
CA ILE A 77 -14.30 14.21 -5.93
C ILE A 77 -15.77 13.91 -5.61
N ARG A 78 -16.65 14.13 -6.57
CA ARG A 78 -18.10 13.97 -6.39
C ARG A 78 -18.55 12.74 -7.12
N ASP A 79 -19.14 11.79 -6.41
CA ASP A 79 -19.80 10.67 -7.06
C ASP A 79 -20.96 11.19 -7.92
N SER A 80 -20.95 10.77 -9.19
CA SER A 80 -21.85 11.18 -10.25
C SER A 80 -22.67 10.00 -10.76
N ARG A 81 -22.75 8.91 -9.98
CA ARG A 81 -23.67 7.81 -10.25
C ARG A 81 -25.12 8.34 -10.19
N PRO A 82 -25.94 8.07 -11.22
CA PRO A 82 -27.30 8.63 -11.32
C PRO A 82 -28.28 8.18 -10.24
N ASP A 83 -28.00 7.05 -9.56
CA ASP A 83 -28.90 6.42 -8.59
C ASP A 83 -28.41 6.50 -7.12
N SER A 84 -27.31 7.18 -6.84
CA SER A 84 -26.76 7.34 -5.48
C SER A 84 -26.93 8.77 -4.97
N ILE A 85 -27.12 8.91 -3.65
CA ILE A 85 -26.95 10.22 -2.99
C ILE A 85 -25.54 10.72 -3.35
N PRO A 86 -25.37 11.97 -3.82
CA PRO A 86 -24.06 12.47 -4.24
C PRO A 86 -23.11 12.52 -3.05
N GLU A 87 -22.30 11.47 -2.92
CA GLU A 87 -21.24 11.38 -1.92
C GLU A 87 -20.04 12.19 -2.39
N LYS A 88 -19.42 12.89 -1.43
CA LYS A 88 -18.22 13.71 -1.66
C LYS A 88 -17.05 13.00 -1.01
N GLU A 89 -16.05 12.67 -1.81
CA GLU A 89 -14.78 12.16 -1.32
C GLU A 89 -13.79 13.31 -1.16
N PHE A 90 -13.18 13.38 0.01
CA PHE A 90 -12.14 14.35 0.30
C PHE A 90 -10.79 13.65 0.21
N TRP A 91 -10.00 14.04 -0.77
CA TRP A 91 -8.69 13.49 -1.04
C TRP A 91 -7.61 14.48 -0.65
N TYR A 92 -6.59 13.99 0.04
CA TYR A 92 -5.38 14.74 0.34
C TYR A 92 -4.17 13.96 -0.16
N CYS A 93 -3.23 14.65 -0.78
CA CYS A 93 -1.94 14.10 -1.16
C CYS A 93 -0.84 14.86 -0.40
N ARG A 94 0.13 14.12 0.11
CA ARG A 94 1.32 14.66 0.76
C ARG A 94 2.52 14.29 -0.12
N ASN A 95 3.27 15.30 -0.53
CA ASN A 95 4.47 15.12 -1.32
C ASN A 95 5.67 15.71 -0.57
N SER A 96 6.77 14.96 -0.49
CA SER A 96 8.04 15.41 0.08
C SER A 96 9.17 14.76 -0.70
N ILE A 97 10.17 15.55 -1.08
CA ILE A 97 11.34 15.07 -1.84
C ILE A 97 12.52 15.06 -0.89
N HIS A 98 13.10 13.87 -0.68
CA HIS A 98 14.23 13.63 0.21
C HIS A 98 15.52 13.52 -0.60
N THR A 99 16.64 13.91 0.01
CA THR A 99 17.96 13.70 -0.60
C THR A 99 18.37 12.25 -0.35
N ASP A 100 18.87 11.56 -1.36
CA ASP A 100 19.40 10.21 -1.23
C ASP A 100 20.72 10.24 -0.45
N ALA A 101 20.62 10.27 0.87
CA ALA A 101 21.74 10.35 1.79
C ALA A 101 21.37 9.77 3.17
N SER A 102 22.27 8.97 3.73
CA SER A 102 22.18 8.47 5.11
C SER A 102 22.63 9.56 6.07
N VAL A 103 21.73 10.50 6.38
CA VAL A 103 21.95 11.65 7.27
C VAL A 103 20.68 11.95 8.06
N ASP A 104 20.82 12.60 9.22
CA ASP A 104 19.67 13.02 10.02
C ASP A 104 18.66 13.83 9.20
N GLY A 105 17.40 13.42 9.25
CA GLY A 105 16.31 14.06 8.52
C GLY A 105 16.17 13.65 7.05
N SER A 106 16.97 12.68 6.57
CA SER A 106 16.82 12.02 5.27
C SER A 106 17.16 10.52 5.35
N ALA A 107 17.09 9.83 4.21
CA ALA A 107 17.48 8.43 4.11
C ALA A 107 18.04 8.17 2.71
N SER A 108 19.05 7.30 2.63
CA SER A 108 19.49 6.75 1.36
C SER A 108 18.43 5.84 0.76
N TRP A 109 18.48 5.63 -0.56
CA TRP A 109 17.57 4.71 -1.25
C TRP A 109 17.64 3.29 -0.67
N LYS A 110 18.85 2.87 -0.26
CA LYS A 110 19.06 1.58 0.39
C LYS A 110 18.30 1.49 1.72
N GLU A 111 18.46 2.49 2.59
CA GLU A 111 17.74 2.55 3.88
C GLU A 111 16.22 2.61 3.67
N PHE A 112 15.77 3.36 2.66
CA PHE A 112 14.35 3.42 2.31
C PHE A 112 13.80 2.05 1.89
N GLN A 113 14.53 1.33 1.03
CA GLN A 113 14.14 -0.01 0.59
C GLN A 113 14.19 -1.02 1.75
N GLU A 114 15.23 -1.02 2.56
CA GLU A 114 15.33 -1.88 3.75
C GLU A 114 14.20 -1.58 4.76
N GLY A 115 13.87 -0.29 4.90
CA GLY A 115 12.82 0.24 5.75
C GLY A 115 11.41 -0.21 5.36
N LEU A 116 11.07 -0.14 4.06
CA LEU A 116 9.71 -0.39 3.58
C LEU A 116 9.50 -1.77 2.94
N LYS A 117 10.53 -2.38 2.34
CA LYS A 117 10.40 -3.64 1.61
C LYS A 117 10.91 -4.83 2.42
N THR A 118 12.12 -4.74 2.97
CA THR A 118 12.81 -5.90 3.54
C THR A 118 12.35 -6.23 4.96
N ASN A 119 12.37 -5.26 5.86
CA ASN A 119 12.02 -5.44 7.29
C ASN A 119 10.70 -4.72 7.62
N HIS A 120 9.75 -4.74 6.69
CA HIS A 120 8.53 -3.96 6.78
C HIS A 120 7.76 -4.23 8.08
N ALA A 121 7.57 -5.52 8.41
CA ALA A 121 6.82 -5.96 9.60
C ALA A 121 7.48 -5.50 10.91
N GLU A 122 8.79 -5.68 11.04
CA GLU A 122 9.55 -5.29 12.23
C GLU A 122 9.59 -3.76 12.39
N ASN A 123 9.72 -3.04 11.27
CA ASN A 123 9.69 -1.59 11.29
C ASN A 123 8.29 -1.06 11.62
N GLU A 124 7.22 -1.69 11.11
CA GLU A 124 5.85 -1.34 11.50
C GLU A 124 5.59 -1.52 13.00
N MET A 125 6.15 -2.55 13.64
CA MET A 125 6.13 -2.69 15.09
C MET A 125 6.82 -1.52 15.80
N ALA A 126 7.98 -1.09 15.30
CA ALA A 126 8.71 0.04 15.88
C ALA A 126 7.94 1.36 15.72
N TYR A 127 7.18 1.52 14.64
CA TYR A 127 6.39 2.72 14.37
C TYR A 127 5.01 2.71 15.03
N THR A 128 4.46 1.54 15.33
CA THR A 128 3.08 1.36 15.81
C THR A 128 3.07 0.70 17.18
N PRO A 129 3.05 1.46 18.28
CA PRO A 129 3.18 0.93 19.64
C PRO A 129 2.14 -0.13 20.05
N SER A 130 1.00 -0.20 19.37
CA SER A 130 -0.04 -1.21 19.62
C SER A 130 0.25 -2.58 19.00
N VAL A 131 1.23 -2.68 18.09
CA VAL A 131 1.66 -3.94 17.47
C VAL A 131 2.80 -4.52 18.31
N THR A 132 2.58 -5.67 18.92
CA THR A 132 3.53 -6.27 19.87
C THR A 132 4.29 -7.47 19.33
N ALA A 133 3.73 -8.12 18.32
CA ALA A 133 4.41 -9.12 17.52
C ALA A 133 3.82 -9.09 16.10
N VAL A 134 4.63 -9.50 15.13
CA VAL A 134 4.17 -9.80 13.78
C VAL A 134 4.69 -11.19 13.44
N ASP A 135 3.75 -12.11 13.21
CA ASP A 135 4.08 -13.47 12.81
C ASP A 135 3.85 -13.63 11.31
N ARG A 136 4.88 -14.11 10.62
CA ARG A 136 4.76 -14.51 9.22
C ARG A 136 4.07 -15.87 9.14
N VAL A 137 2.85 -15.87 8.61
CA VAL A 137 1.99 -17.06 8.54
C VAL A 137 2.01 -17.75 7.19
N LEU A 138 2.31 -17.02 6.11
CA LEU A 138 2.35 -17.51 4.74
C LEU A 138 3.49 -16.86 3.96
N GLU A 139 4.16 -17.63 3.11
CA GLU A 139 5.27 -17.14 2.28
C GLU A 139 5.25 -17.85 0.92
N TRP A 140 5.10 -17.07 -0.14
CA TRP A 140 5.17 -17.59 -1.50
C TRP A 140 6.58 -17.43 -2.08
N PRO A 141 6.98 -18.28 -3.04
CA PRO A 141 8.24 -18.09 -3.76
C PRO A 141 8.32 -16.71 -4.43
N SER A 142 9.49 -16.07 -4.33
CA SER A 142 9.75 -14.80 -5.01
C SER A 142 9.70 -14.95 -6.53
N GLU A 143 9.04 -14.01 -7.19
CA GLU A 143 9.00 -13.93 -8.65
C GLU A 143 10.04 -12.92 -9.15
N ARG A 144 11.00 -13.39 -9.95
CA ARG A 144 12.11 -12.56 -10.45
C ARG A 144 11.65 -11.48 -11.41
N GLU A 145 10.67 -11.81 -12.26
CA GLU A 145 10.16 -10.91 -13.28
C GLU A 145 8.67 -11.16 -13.56
N ILE A 146 7.90 -10.09 -13.40
CA ILE A 146 6.48 -10.01 -13.72
C ILE A 146 6.27 -8.98 -14.84
N GLU A 147 5.22 -9.19 -15.64
CA GLU A 147 4.85 -8.28 -16.74
C GLU A 147 4.71 -6.83 -16.25
N GLY A 148 5.14 -5.87 -17.08
CA GLY A 148 5.19 -4.45 -16.69
C GLY A 148 6.53 -4.00 -16.08
N GLY A 149 7.55 -4.87 -16.04
CA GLY A 149 8.91 -4.54 -15.64
C GLY A 149 9.17 -4.65 -14.13
N TRP A 150 8.25 -5.27 -13.40
CA TRP A 150 8.39 -5.55 -11.97
C TRP A 150 9.40 -6.65 -11.74
N ARG A 151 10.30 -6.45 -10.77
CA ARG A 151 11.36 -7.39 -10.40
C ARG A 151 11.38 -7.63 -8.91
N ASP A 152 11.84 -8.81 -8.52
CA ASP A 152 12.00 -9.24 -7.14
C ASP A 152 10.69 -9.03 -6.34
N VAL A 153 9.60 -9.61 -6.84
CA VAL A 153 8.26 -9.48 -6.25
C VAL A 153 8.04 -10.60 -5.25
N ASP A 154 7.81 -10.20 -4.00
CA ASP A 154 7.55 -11.12 -2.89
C ASP A 154 6.08 -11.00 -2.46
N MET A 155 5.47 -12.12 -2.09
CA MET A 155 4.13 -12.16 -1.50
C MET A 155 4.19 -12.92 -0.18
N GLN A 156 3.71 -12.30 0.88
CA GLN A 156 3.75 -12.83 2.24
C GLN A 156 2.43 -12.52 2.95
N GLY A 157 1.98 -13.44 3.80
CA GLY A 157 0.88 -13.23 4.73
C GLY A 157 1.42 -12.99 6.13
N MET A 158 1.08 -11.85 6.73
CA MET A 158 1.48 -11.48 8.09
C MET A 158 0.26 -11.44 9.01
N SER A 159 0.43 -11.85 10.26
CA SER A 159 -0.57 -11.71 11.31
C SER A 159 -0.04 -10.76 12.39
N PRO A 160 -0.64 -9.56 12.56
CA PRO A 160 -0.26 -8.67 13.64
C PRO A 160 -0.92 -9.11 14.95
N CYS A 161 -0.12 -9.28 16.01
CA CYS A 161 -0.62 -9.40 17.38
C CYS A 161 -0.85 -8.01 17.96
N LEU A 162 -2.11 -7.57 17.93
CA LEU A 162 -2.54 -6.34 18.59
C LEU A 162 -2.84 -6.63 20.06
N LEU A 163 -2.22 -5.84 20.96
CA LEU A 163 -2.62 -5.84 22.37
C LEU A 163 -3.94 -5.06 22.46
N SER A 164 -5.05 -5.79 22.61
CA SER A 164 -6.35 -5.22 22.95
C SER A 164 -6.28 -4.64 24.36
N ILE A 165 -5.76 -3.41 24.51
CA ILE A 165 -5.88 -2.66 25.75
C ILE A 165 -7.30 -2.09 25.77
N TRP A 166 -8.27 -2.90 26.20
CA TRP A 166 -9.50 -2.37 26.77
C TRP A 166 -9.15 -1.91 28.18
N ASN A 167 -9.19 -0.61 28.40
CA ASN A 167 -9.35 -0.01 29.73
C ASN A 167 -10.75 0.59 29.81
#